data_AF-A0A661M3R6-F1
#
_entry.id   AF-A0A661M3R6-F1
#
_cell.length_a   1.000
_cell.length_b   1.000
_cell.length_c   1.000
_cell.angle_alpha   90.00
_cell.angle_beta   90.00
_cell.angle_gamma   90.00
#
_symmetry.space_group_name_H-M   'P 1'
#
loop_
_entity.id
_entity.type
_entity.pdbx_description
1 polymer ?
#
loop_
_entity_poly.entity_id
_entity_poly.type
_entity_poly.pdbx_seq_one_letter_code
_entity_poly.pdbx_strand_id
1 'polypeptide(L)'
;MTQPHADLVNLTVGWDMTLEELTEVGCRVHTLERFFNCREGLRRRHETLPYRFMHEEIPSGTSKGFRTSPGELDRMLDEYYELRGWDPDGVPTRETLDRFGLSDLDLEALKVG
;
A
#
# COMPACT_ATOMS: atom_id res chain seq x y z
N MET A 1 9.36 0.60 9.86
CA MET A 1 10.73 0.14 10.16
C MET A 1 11.14 0.68 11.52
N THR A 2 12.28 0.27 12.08
CA THR A 2 12.78 0.76 13.39
C THR A 2 14.26 1.10 13.29
N GLN A 3 14.78 1.91 14.23
CA GLN A 3 16.18 2.36 14.25
C GLN A 3 17.21 1.23 14.03
N PRO A 4 17.07 0.04 14.67
CA PRO A 4 17.97 -1.09 14.39
C PRO A 4 18.09 -1.49 12.91
N HIS A 5 17.06 -1.28 12.09
CA HIS A 5 17.13 -1.56 10.65
C HIS A 5 18.07 -0.59 9.93
N ALA A 6 18.02 0.70 10.27
CA ALA A 6 18.92 1.71 9.72
C ALA A 6 20.37 1.46 10.17
N ASP A 7 20.56 1.14 11.45
CA ASP A 7 21.88 0.81 12.00
C ASP A 7 22.50 -0.39 11.27
N LEU A 8 21.72 -1.45 10.99
CA LEU A 8 22.19 -2.62 10.25
C LEU A 8 22.64 -2.26 8.82
N VAL A 9 21.88 -1.45 8.09
CA VAL A 9 22.26 -1.00 6.74
C VAL A 9 23.55 -0.17 6.80
N ASN A 10 23.67 0.73 7.78
CA ASN A 10 24.84 1.59 7.91
C ASN A 10 26.09 0.80 8.30
N LEU A 11 25.98 -0.15 9.23
CA LEU A 11 27.11 -0.98 9.68
C LEU A 11 27.57 -1.99 8.61
N THR A 12 26.67 -2.42 7.73
CA THR A 12 26.99 -3.43 6.70
C THR A 12 27.39 -2.83 5.36
N VAL A 13 26.69 -1.77 4.92
CA VAL A 13 26.88 -1.17 3.59
C VAL A 13 27.59 0.19 3.64
N GLY A 14 27.56 0.88 4.78
CA GLY A 14 28.22 2.18 4.95
C GLY A 14 27.48 3.37 4.33
N TRP A 15 26.16 3.29 4.18
CA TRP A 15 25.34 4.29 3.47
C TRP A 15 24.88 5.49 4.31
N ASP A 16 25.20 5.52 5.61
CA ASP A 16 24.85 6.61 6.54
C ASP A 16 23.39 7.09 6.45
N MET A 17 22.46 6.15 6.32
CA MET A 17 21.03 6.42 6.18
C MET A 17 20.38 6.70 7.53
N THR A 18 19.46 7.65 7.55
CA THR A 18 18.49 7.85 8.64
C THR A 18 17.37 6.81 8.58
N LEU A 19 16.62 6.65 9.69
CA LEU A 19 15.44 5.78 9.73
C LEU A 19 14.35 6.28 8.78
N GLU A 20 14.20 7.60 8.65
CA GLU A 20 13.26 8.27 7.77
C GLU A 20 13.56 7.96 6.31
N GLU A 21 14.82 8.13 5.87
CA GLU A 21 15.24 7.80 4.50
C GLU A 21 15.05 6.31 4.20
N LEU A 22 15.41 5.43 5.14
CA LEU A 22 15.20 4.00 4.95
C LEU A 22 13.70 3.64 4.85
N THR A 23 12.87 4.30 5.65
CA THR A 23 11.41 4.13 5.57
C THR A 23 10.87 4.64 4.24
N GLU A 24 11.38 5.76 3.74
CA GLU A 24 11.03 6.33 2.44
C GLU A 24 11.39 5.39 1.28
N VAL A 25 12.55 4.72 1.34
CA VAL A 25 12.91 3.67 0.38
C VAL A 25 11.84 2.57 0.35
N GLY A 26 11.36 2.12 1.52
CA GLY A 26 10.28 1.13 1.60
C GLY A 26 8.97 1.62 0.96
N CYS A 27 8.59 2.88 1.22
CA CYS A 27 7.41 3.50 0.62
C CYS A 27 7.53 3.61 -0.91
N ARG A 28 8.71 3.95 -1.42
CA ARG A 28 9.02 3.98 -2.86
C ARG A 28 8.88 2.60 -3.49
N VAL A 29 9.49 1.57 -2.88
CA VAL A 29 9.40 0.19 -3.37
C VAL A 29 7.95 -0.29 -3.44
N HIS A 30 7.18 -0.10 -2.36
CA HIS A 30 5.78 -0.51 -2.31
C HIS A 30 4.92 0.26 -3.33
N THR A 31 5.22 1.55 -3.56
CA THR A 31 4.53 2.33 -4.60
C THR A 31 4.86 1.82 -6.01
N LEU A 32 6.11 1.43 -6.27
CA LEU A 32 6.51 0.84 -7.55
C LEU A 32 5.84 -0.51 -7.80
N GLU A 33 5.79 -1.38 -6.79
CA GLU A 33 5.06 -2.66 -6.84
C GLU A 33 3.57 -2.44 -7.12
N ARG A 34 2.97 -1.45 -6.44
CA ARG A 34 1.58 -1.07 -6.69
C ARG A 34 1.37 -0.61 -8.12
N PHE A 35 2.22 0.29 -8.61
CA PHE A 35 2.14 0.80 -9.98
C PHE A 35 2.20 -0.35 -11.00
N PHE A 36 3.15 -1.28 -10.83
CA PHE A 36 3.24 -2.48 -11.66
C PHE A 36 1.93 -3.26 -11.66
N ASN A 37 1.39 -3.58 -10.48
CA ASN A 37 0.14 -4.33 -10.40
C ASN A 37 -1.03 -3.59 -11.06
N CYS A 38 -1.10 -2.26 -10.92
CA CYS A 38 -2.11 -1.45 -11.61
C CYS A 38 -1.91 -1.47 -13.13
N ARG A 39 -0.67 -1.45 -13.63
CA ARG A 39 -0.40 -1.65 -15.06
C ARG A 39 -0.92 -3.00 -15.55
N GLU A 40 -0.79 -4.04 -14.73
CA GLU A 40 -1.34 -5.38 -15.02
C GLU A 40 -2.86 -5.51 -14.73
N GLY A 41 -3.55 -4.41 -14.43
CA GLY A 41 -5.00 -4.36 -14.28
C GLY A 41 -5.55 -4.42 -12.85
N LEU A 42 -4.70 -4.49 -11.82
CA LEU A 42 -5.14 -4.39 -10.42
C LEU A 42 -5.80 -3.03 -10.18
N ARG A 43 -6.93 -3.04 -9.46
CA ARG A 43 -7.81 -1.89 -9.17
C ARG A 43 -8.55 -2.17 -7.89
N ARG A 44 -9.19 -1.16 -7.31
CA ARG A 44 -9.95 -1.27 -6.06
C ARG A 44 -10.90 -2.46 -6.02
N ARG A 45 -11.61 -2.73 -7.12
CA ARG A 45 -12.58 -3.86 -7.21
C ARG A 45 -11.98 -5.24 -6.91
N HIS A 46 -10.66 -5.39 -7.04
CA HIS A 46 -9.95 -6.64 -6.79
C HIS A 46 -9.48 -6.75 -5.33
N GLU A 47 -9.53 -5.66 -4.56
CA GLU A 47 -9.05 -5.58 -3.19
C GLU A 47 -10.18 -5.90 -2.22
N THR A 48 -10.44 -7.19 -2.09
CA THR A 48 -11.47 -7.72 -1.21
C THR A 48 -10.89 -8.73 -0.23
N LEU A 49 -11.67 -9.05 0.80
CA LEU A 49 -11.33 -10.08 1.77
C LEU A 49 -11.99 -11.42 1.38
N PRO A 50 -11.47 -12.56 1.84
CA PRO A 50 -12.15 -13.83 1.64
C PRO A 50 -13.58 -13.81 2.22
N TYR A 51 -14.51 -14.51 1.55
CA TYR A 51 -15.95 -14.51 1.86
C TYR A 51 -16.25 -14.60 3.37
N ARG A 52 -15.60 -15.56 4.05
CA ARG A 52 -15.77 -15.81 5.48
C ARG A 52 -15.52 -14.56 6.35
N PHE A 53 -14.48 -13.77 6.07
CA PHE A 53 -14.21 -12.55 6.85
C PHE A 53 -15.29 -11.49 6.68
N MET A 54 -16.00 -11.52 5.55
CA MET A 54 -17.02 -10.52 5.24
C MET A 54 -18.44 -10.94 5.61
N HIS A 55 -18.70 -12.26 5.71
CA HIS A 55 -20.06 -12.81 5.78
C HIS A 55 -20.31 -13.69 7.01
N GLU A 56 -19.26 -14.19 7.66
CA GLU A 56 -19.39 -15.04 8.84
C GLU A 56 -18.87 -14.30 10.06
N GLU A 57 -19.73 -14.14 11.07
CA GLU A 57 -19.33 -13.58 12.35
C GLU A 57 -18.40 -14.53 13.11
N ILE A 58 -17.43 -13.95 13.83
CA ILE A 58 -16.57 -14.72 14.72
C ILE A 58 -17.46 -15.41 15.79
N PRO A 59 -17.36 -16.74 15.96
CA PRO A 59 -18.33 -17.51 16.74
C PRO A 59 -18.18 -17.36 18.26
N SER A 60 -16.97 -17.05 18.75
CA SER A 60 -16.64 -17.06 20.17
C SER A 60 -15.43 -16.19 20.51
N GLY A 61 -15.21 -15.93 21.81
CA GLY A 61 -14.10 -15.12 22.30
C GLY A 61 -14.44 -13.63 22.40
N THR A 62 -13.43 -12.80 22.63
CA THR A 62 -13.59 -11.34 22.81
C THR A 62 -14.09 -10.63 21.55
N SER A 63 -13.78 -11.16 20.38
CA SER A 63 -14.23 -10.65 19.09
C SER A 63 -15.49 -11.36 18.57
N LYS A 64 -16.25 -12.05 19.43
CA LYS A 64 -17.51 -12.70 19.02
C LYS A 64 -18.47 -11.69 18.39
N GLY A 65 -19.08 -12.06 17.27
CA GLY A 65 -20.07 -11.23 16.55
C GLY A 65 -19.45 -10.23 15.56
N PHE A 66 -18.12 -10.09 15.54
CA PHE A 66 -17.45 -9.22 14.57
C PHE A 66 -17.24 -9.94 13.24
N ARG A 67 -17.39 -9.17 12.15
CA ARG A 67 -16.98 -9.47 10.77
C ARG A 67 -16.68 -8.13 10.09
N THR A 68 -16.00 -8.13 8.95
CA THR A 68 -15.75 -6.89 8.19
C THR A 68 -16.84 -6.70 7.15
N SER A 69 -17.75 -5.75 7.36
CA SER A 69 -18.76 -5.42 6.37
C SER A 69 -18.15 -4.77 5.11
N PRO A 70 -18.81 -4.84 3.95
CA PRO A 70 -18.33 -4.18 2.73
C PRO A 70 -18.07 -2.67 2.93
N GLY A 71 -18.97 -1.98 3.65
CA GLY A 71 -18.81 -0.55 3.91
C GLY A 71 -17.69 -0.22 4.91
N GLU A 72 -17.32 -1.14 5.80
CA GLU A 72 -16.11 -0.98 6.64
C GLU A 72 -14.85 -1.16 5.81
N LEU A 73 -14.81 -2.19 4.95
CA LEU A 73 -13.68 -2.41 4.05
C LEU A 73 -13.48 -1.20 3.12
N ASP A 74 -14.55 -0.67 2.54
CA ASP A 74 -14.47 0.50 1.66
C ASP A 74 -13.86 1.73 2.37
N ARG A 75 -14.30 2.01 3.61
CA ARG A 75 -13.70 3.11 4.40
C ARG A 75 -12.23 2.87 4.71
N MET A 76 -11.87 1.63 5.06
CA MET A 76 -10.47 1.28 5.31
C MET A 76 -9.61 1.43 4.06
N LEU A 77 -10.13 1.09 2.88
CA LEU A 77 -9.43 1.29 1.61
C LEU A 77 -9.27 2.78 1.27
N ASP A 78 -10.31 3.59 1.50
CA ASP A 78 -10.24 5.04 1.27
C ASP A 78 -9.14 5.69 2.13
N GLU A 79 -9.15 5.41 3.44
CA GLU A 79 -8.13 5.90 4.37
C GLU A 79 -6.73 5.39 3.97
N TYR A 80 -6.62 4.12 3.56
CA TYR A 80 -5.34 3.55 3.14
C TYR A 80 -4.80 4.22 1.88
N TYR A 81 -5.63 4.45 0.86
CA TYR A 81 -5.19 5.10 -0.38
C TYR A 81 -4.79 6.55 -0.15
N GLU A 82 -5.55 7.29 0.66
CA GLU A 82 -5.20 8.67 1.03
C GLU A 82 -3.84 8.73 1.73
N LEU A 83 -3.61 7.88 2.74
CA LEU A 83 -2.32 7.79 3.44
C LEU A 83 -1.15 7.44 2.51
N ARG A 84 -1.43 6.76 1.40
CA ARG A 84 -0.43 6.35 0.41
C ARG A 84 -0.27 7.32 -0.75
N GLY A 85 -1.09 8.36 -0.82
CA GLY A 85 -1.12 9.30 -1.95
C GLY A 85 -1.60 8.65 -3.25
N TRP A 86 -2.52 7.70 -3.14
CA TRP A 86 -3.14 7.02 -4.27
C TRP A 86 -4.54 7.58 -4.51
N ASP A 87 -5.06 7.42 -5.72
CA ASP A 87 -6.41 7.82 -6.07
C ASP A 87 -7.47 6.84 -5.51
N PRO A 88 -8.77 7.16 -5.60
CA PRO A 88 -9.83 6.28 -5.08
C PRO A 88 -9.92 4.88 -5.73
N ASP A 89 -9.33 4.68 -6.91
CA ASP A 89 -9.23 3.36 -7.57
C ASP A 89 -7.94 2.61 -7.17
N GLY A 90 -7.17 3.19 -6.24
CA GLY A 90 -5.94 2.67 -5.67
C GLY A 90 -4.75 2.80 -6.61
N VAL A 91 -4.76 3.76 -7.53
CA VAL A 91 -3.64 4.02 -8.45
C VAL A 91 -2.72 5.09 -7.86
N PRO A 92 -1.39 4.89 -7.81
CA PRO A 92 -0.47 5.94 -7.37
C PRO A 92 -0.60 7.22 -8.19
N THR A 93 -0.76 8.36 -7.50
CA THR A 93 -0.90 9.66 -8.16
C THR A 93 0.42 10.15 -8.76
N ARG A 94 0.34 11.08 -9.71
CA ARG A 94 1.52 11.73 -10.30
C ARG A 94 2.43 12.35 -9.23
N GLU A 95 1.83 13.07 -8.27
CA GLU A 95 2.51 13.69 -7.13
C GLU A 95 3.29 12.67 -6.30
N THR A 96 2.68 11.51 -6.01
CA THR A 96 3.33 10.45 -5.23
C THR A 96 4.48 9.80 -6.01
N LEU A 97 4.30 9.58 -7.31
CA LEU A 97 5.37 9.10 -8.17
C LEU A 97 6.54 10.11 -8.22
N ASP A 98 6.25 11.42 -8.27
CA ASP A 98 7.29 12.45 -8.25
C ASP A 98 8.04 12.49 -6.93
N ARG A 99 7.31 12.44 -5.81
CA ARG A 99 7.88 12.40 -4.46
C ARG A 99 8.88 11.26 -4.30
N PHE A 100 8.60 10.09 -4.89
CA PHE A 100 9.47 8.92 -4.78
C PHE A 100 10.47 8.77 -5.94
N GLY A 101 10.64 9.78 -6.80
CA GLY A 101 11.59 9.72 -7.92
C GLY A 101 11.25 8.66 -8.96
N LEU A 102 9.95 8.40 -9.17
CA LEU A 102 9.39 7.45 -10.12
C LEU A 102 8.71 8.17 -11.31
N SER A 103 9.17 9.39 -11.62
CA SER A 103 8.55 10.28 -12.60
C SER A 103 8.59 9.78 -14.04
N ASP A 104 9.53 8.89 -14.35
CA ASP A 104 9.70 8.32 -15.69
C ASP A 104 8.68 7.19 -15.98
N LEU A 105 7.86 6.80 -14.99
CA LEU A 105 6.84 5.78 -15.19
C LEU A 105 5.68 6.34 -16.01
N ASP A 106 5.39 5.67 -17.12
CA ASP A 106 4.34 6.06 -18.05
C ASP A 106 2.94 5.77 -17.49
N LEU A 107 2.23 6.81 -17.05
CA LEU A 107 0.85 6.71 -16.59
C LEU A 107 -0.12 6.28 -17.70
N GLU A 108 0.21 6.48 -18.98
CA GLU A 108 -0.63 6.02 -20.10
C GLU A 108 -0.68 4.49 -20.17
N ALA A 109 0.36 3.81 -19.70
CA ALA A 109 0.38 2.35 -19.57
C ALA A 109 -0.70 1.80 -18.62
N LEU A 110 -1.28 2.65 -17.76
CA LEU A 110 -2.36 2.27 -16.86
C LEU A 110 -3.74 2.27 -17.54
N LYS A 111 -3.87 2.80 -18.75
CA LYS A 111 -5.15 2.88 -19.49
C LYS A 111 -5.48 1.61 -20.27
N VAL A 112 -4.56 0.65 -20.33
CA VAL A 112 -4.69 -0.59 -21.09
C VAL A 112 -5.12 -1.71 -20.14
N GLY A 113 -6.42 -1.78 -19.85
CA GLY A 113 -7.03 -2.82 -19.02
C GLY A 113 -8.55 -2.80 -19.11
#